data_AF-A0A7J3TKK0-F1
#
_entry.id   AF-A0A7J3TKK0-F1
#
_cell.length_a   1.000
_cell.length_b   1.000
_cell.length_c   1.000
_cell.angle_alpha   90.00
_cell.angle_beta   90.00
_cell.angle_gamma   90.00
#
_symmetry.space_group_name_H-M   'P 1'
#
loop_
_entity.id
_entity.type
_entity.pdbx_description
1 polymer ?
#
loop_
_entity_poly.entity_id
_entity_poly.type
_entity_poly.pdbx_seq_one_letter_code
_entity_poly.pdbx_strand_id
1 'polypeptide(L)'
;MDKNASHFLIPPFLIKQKRKEFVRHLFIIAITSLVITAPFLLLAFNEFTWFIKFYLFGTGEELQGISLWRLLDANGVSIPSFFLIIILLFAIVTLYVKFRGESVWKMVLLSMIVYFVFYPKIHYEYYLMLFAVAIPYLIEKRNLVAMLYVVSLLTSITLLIEQRYLDWKTTTYAYPIFVSIAIGCMVAVDIILIYIFYHVSKSKTWIDSVEENRA
;
A
#
# COMPACT_ATOMS: atom_id res chain seq x y z
N MET A 1 23.74 -0.47 -23.24
CA MET A 1 23.44 -0.23 -21.82
C MET A 1 23.24 -1.57 -21.16
N ASP A 2 23.90 -1.77 -20.01
CA ASP A 2 23.99 -3.04 -19.29
C ASP A 2 22.64 -3.72 -19.08
N LYS A 3 22.57 -5.01 -19.43
CA LYS A 3 21.38 -5.88 -19.26
C LYS A 3 21.12 -6.28 -17.80
N ASN A 4 21.87 -5.72 -16.85
CA ASN A 4 21.94 -6.21 -15.46
C ASN A 4 21.29 -5.27 -14.43
N ALA A 5 20.63 -4.19 -14.85
CA ALA A 5 20.12 -3.15 -13.94
C ALA A 5 18.61 -3.19 -13.66
N SER A 6 17.90 -4.31 -13.88
CA SER A 6 16.43 -4.37 -13.68
C SER A 6 15.95 -5.48 -12.73
N HIS A 7 16.77 -5.88 -11.76
CA HIS A 7 16.39 -6.95 -10.82
C HIS A 7 15.44 -6.49 -9.69
N PHE A 8 15.15 -5.20 -9.56
CA PHE A 8 14.30 -4.65 -8.50
C PHE A 8 12.80 -4.55 -8.83
N LEU A 9 12.40 -4.86 -10.06
CA LEU A 9 10.99 -4.79 -10.52
C LEU A 9 10.52 -6.18 -10.98
N ILE A 10 10.47 -7.14 -10.08
CA ILE A 10 10.12 -8.53 -10.40
C ILE A 10 8.68 -8.68 -10.99
N PRO A 11 7.63 -7.97 -10.49
CA PRO A 11 6.26 -8.24 -10.97
C PRO A 11 5.99 -7.86 -12.45
N PRO A 12 6.37 -6.68 -12.97
CA PRO A 12 6.11 -6.32 -14.37
C PRO A 12 6.95 -7.15 -15.36
N PHE A 13 8.17 -7.55 -14.97
CA PHE A 13 9.07 -8.28 -15.84
C PHE A 13 8.72 -9.77 -15.94
N LEU A 14 8.17 -10.40 -14.89
CA LEU A 14 7.70 -11.78 -14.96
C LEU A 14 6.64 -11.99 -16.04
N ILE A 15 5.73 -11.02 -16.22
CA ILE A 15 4.60 -11.12 -17.15
C ILE A 15 5.06 -11.08 -18.62
N LYS A 16 6.17 -10.40 -18.92
CA LYS A 16 6.69 -10.23 -20.30
C LYS A 16 7.73 -11.28 -20.72
N GLN A 17 8.02 -12.27 -19.88
CA GLN A 17 9.09 -13.24 -20.13
C GLN A 17 8.62 -14.48 -20.88
N LYS A 18 9.55 -15.11 -21.61
CA LYS A 18 9.34 -16.44 -22.19
C LYS A 18 9.05 -17.44 -21.06
N ARG A 19 8.14 -18.38 -21.30
CA ARG A 19 7.68 -19.38 -20.31
C ARG A 19 8.81 -20.08 -19.55
N LYS A 20 9.93 -20.38 -20.22
CA LYS A 20 11.13 -20.99 -19.61
C LYS A 20 11.81 -20.07 -18.58
N GLU A 21 11.96 -18.79 -18.91
CA GLU A 21 12.58 -17.79 -18.05
C GLU A 21 11.67 -17.46 -16.86
N PHE A 22 10.35 -17.39 -17.10
CA PHE A 22 9.35 -17.23 -16.05
C PHE A 22 9.43 -18.36 -15.01
N VAL A 23 9.44 -19.62 -15.45
CA VAL A 23 9.57 -20.77 -14.55
C VAL A 23 10.90 -20.74 -13.79
N ARG A 24 12.00 -20.36 -14.45
CA ARG A 24 13.30 -20.22 -13.78
C ARG A 24 13.26 -19.18 -12.67
N HIS A 25 12.69 -18.00 -12.91
CA HIS A 25 12.57 -16.97 -11.88
C HIS A 25 11.63 -17.37 -10.75
N LEU A 26 10.50 -18.01 -11.07
CA LEU A 26 9.57 -18.52 -10.05
C LEU A 26 10.25 -19.56 -9.15
N PHE A 27 11.07 -20.44 -9.73
CA PHE A 27 11.88 -21.40 -8.99
C PHE A 27 12.93 -20.71 -8.09
N ILE A 28 13.65 -19.71 -8.60
CA ILE A 28 14.62 -18.94 -7.82
C ILE A 28 13.93 -18.22 -6.66
N ILE A 29 12.79 -17.56 -6.89
CA ILE A 29 12.01 -16.87 -5.86
C ILE A 29 11.57 -17.89 -4.81
N ALA A 30 10.99 -19.02 -5.21
CA ALA A 30 10.51 -20.05 -4.30
C ALA A 30 11.64 -20.61 -3.42
N ILE A 31 12.78 -20.98 -4.02
CA ILE A 31 13.93 -21.49 -3.26
C ILE A 31 14.49 -20.43 -2.33
N THR A 32 14.69 -19.21 -2.81
CA THR A 32 15.27 -18.12 -2.01
C THR A 32 14.37 -17.80 -0.82
N SER A 33 13.05 -17.67 -1.06
CA SER A 33 12.07 -17.51 0.00
C SER A 33 12.09 -18.68 0.98
N LEU A 34 12.19 -19.92 0.52
CA LEU A 34 12.23 -21.11 1.39
C LEU A 34 13.52 -21.14 2.23
N VAL A 35 14.69 -20.88 1.64
CA VAL A 35 15.96 -20.84 2.36
C VAL A 35 15.95 -19.76 3.44
N ILE A 36 15.38 -18.58 3.14
CA ILE A 36 15.28 -17.48 4.10
C ILE A 36 14.26 -17.78 5.20
N THR A 37 13.11 -18.36 4.86
CA THR A 37 12.00 -18.58 5.81
C THR A 37 12.12 -19.88 6.60
N ALA A 38 12.84 -20.89 6.10
CA ALA A 38 12.97 -22.20 6.74
C ALA A 38 13.54 -22.13 8.16
N PRO A 39 14.59 -21.35 8.48
CA PRO A 39 15.06 -21.21 9.86
C PRO A 39 13.97 -20.72 10.81
N PHE A 40 13.16 -19.74 10.39
CA PHE A 40 12.05 -19.22 11.19
C PHE A 40 10.92 -20.23 11.32
N LEU A 41 10.62 -20.95 10.23
CA LEU A 41 9.58 -21.97 10.23
C LEU A 41 9.94 -23.15 11.14
N LEU A 42 11.22 -23.50 11.26
CA LEU A 42 11.70 -24.59 12.10
C LEU A 42 11.93 -24.17 13.56
N LEU A 43 12.49 -22.98 13.80
CA LEU A 43 12.92 -22.55 15.13
C LEU A 43 11.88 -21.66 15.84
N ALA A 44 10.98 -21.01 15.10
CA ALA A 44 10.03 -20.02 15.60
C ALA A 44 8.68 -20.14 14.87
N PHE A 45 8.15 -21.37 14.77
CA PHE A 45 6.95 -21.65 13.98
C PHE A 45 5.74 -20.82 14.40
N ASN A 46 5.52 -20.65 15.72
CA ASN A 46 4.36 -19.93 16.24
C ASN A 46 4.44 -18.44 15.91
N GLU A 47 5.60 -17.83 16.10
CA GLU A 47 5.87 -16.42 15.83
C GLU A 47 5.81 -16.16 14.32
N PHE A 48 6.39 -17.05 13.52
CA PHE A 48 6.37 -16.97 12.06
C PHE A 48 4.95 -17.09 11.49
N THR A 49 4.17 -18.07 11.97
CA THR A 49 2.77 -18.23 11.52
C THR A 49 1.87 -17.12 12.04
N TRP A 50 2.12 -16.60 13.25
CA TRP A 50 1.47 -15.40 13.75
C TRP A 50 1.76 -14.20 12.85
N PHE A 51 3.03 -13.98 12.47
CA PHE A 51 3.43 -12.91 11.56
C PHE A 51 2.67 -12.99 10.21
N ILE A 52 2.60 -14.18 9.61
CA ILE A 52 1.85 -14.38 8.36
C ILE A 52 0.36 -14.08 8.58
N LYS A 53 -0.25 -14.63 9.63
CA LYS A 53 -1.66 -14.37 9.95
C LYS A 53 -1.93 -12.90 10.23
N PHE A 54 -0.96 -12.21 10.82
CA PHE A 54 -1.04 -10.82 11.18
C PHE A 54 -1.06 -9.92 9.95
N TYR A 55 -0.06 -10.03 9.08
CA TYR A 55 0.04 -9.17 7.90
C TYR A 55 -0.84 -9.66 6.74
N LEU A 56 -0.97 -10.97 6.51
CA LEU A 56 -1.73 -11.44 5.35
C LEU A 56 -3.23 -11.37 5.58
N PHE A 57 -3.70 -11.70 6.79
CA PHE A 57 -5.13 -11.79 7.11
C PHE A 57 -5.65 -10.68 8.03
N GLY A 58 -4.78 -9.80 8.52
CA GLY A 58 -5.19 -8.75 9.45
C GLY A 58 -5.57 -9.25 10.85
N THR A 59 -5.25 -10.50 11.20
CA THR A 59 -5.62 -11.08 12.51
C THR A 59 -4.59 -10.73 13.60
N GLY A 60 -4.98 -10.58 14.86
CA GLY A 60 -4.03 -10.34 15.95
C GLY A 60 -4.60 -9.47 17.07
N GLU A 61 -4.31 -9.85 18.31
CA GLU A 61 -4.81 -9.19 19.52
C GLU A 61 -4.02 -7.91 19.84
N GLU A 62 -2.73 -7.87 19.52
CA GLU A 62 -1.89 -6.69 19.76
C GLU A 62 -2.20 -5.55 18.79
N LEU A 63 -2.30 -4.32 19.34
CA LEU A 63 -2.47 -3.09 18.59
C LEU A 63 -1.13 -2.65 17.99
N GLN A 64 -0.67 -3.38 16.97
CA GLN A 64 0.45 -2.99 16.14
C GLN A 64 -0.10 -2.42 14.82
N GLY A 65 0.04 -1.11 14.62
CA GLY A 65 -0.39 -0.36 13.44
C GLY A 65 -1.81 0.19 13.47
N ILE A 66 -1.91 1.51 13.26
CA ILE A 66 -3.19 2.24 13.24
C ILE A 66 -3.56 2.59 11.80
N SER A 67 -4.20 1.65 11.11
CA SER A 67 -4.98 1.97 9.91
C SER A 67 -6.32 2.61 10.29
N LEU A 68 -7.00 3.26 9.34
CA LEU A 68 -8.38 3.73 9.54
C LEU A 68 -9.28 2.60 10.04
N TRP A 69 -9.19 1.44 9.38
CA TRP A 69 -10.00 0.27 9.70
C TRP A 69 -9.76 -0.23 11.12
N ARG A 70 -8.50 -0.21 11.58
CA ARG A 70 -8.13 -0.63 12.93
C ARG A 70 -8.58 0.38 13.98
N LEU A 71 -8.48 1.67 13.67
CA LEU A 71 -8.95 2.73 14.57
C LEU A 71 -10.47 2.68 14.73
N LEU A 72 -11.22 2.40 13.66
CA LEU A 72 -12.66 2.16 13.70
C LEU A 72 -13.01 0.92 14.54
N ASP A 73 -12.30 -0.19 14.33
CA ASP A 73 -12.48 -1.44 15.07
C ASP A 73 -12.27 -1.24 16.59
N ALA A 74 -11.20 -0.54 16.97
CA ALA A 74 -10.92 -0.18 18.37
C ALA A 74 -11.99 0.74 19.00
N ASN A 75 -12.81 1.41 18.21
CA ASN A 75 -13.87 2.31 18.66
C ASN A 75 -15.28 1.75 18.40
N GLY A 76 -15.40 0.43 18.19
CA GLY A 76 -16.68 -0.28 18.13
C GLY A 76 -17.28 -0.44 16.73
N VAL A 77 -16.57 0.00 15.68
CA VAL A 77 -16.98 -0.19 14.27
C VAL A 77 -16.04 -1.19 13.61
N SER A 78 -16.37 -2.48 13.74
CA SER A 78 -15.53 -3.56 13.22
C SER A 78 -15.92 -3.93 11.78
N ILE A 79 -14.92 -3.94 10.90
CA ILE A 79 -15.04 -4.53 9.57
C ILE A 79 -14.08 -5.73 9.53
N PRO A 80 -14.57 -6.96 9.34
CA PRO A 80 -13.68 -8.11 9.31
C PRO A 80 -12.62 -7.98 8.23
N SER A 81 -11.35 -8.12 8.61
CA SER A 81 -10.20 -7.89 7.72
C SER A 81 -10.25 -8.73 6.44
N PHE A 82 -10.84 -9.93 6.49
CA PHE A 82 -11.05 -10.78 5.32
C PHE A 82 -11.88 -10.11 4.22
N PHE A 83 -12.92 -9.33 4.58
CA PHE A 83 -13.69 -8.57 3.58
C PHE A 83 -12.85 -7.49 2.92
N LEU A 84 -12.05 -6.76 3.69
CA LEU A 84 -11.14 -5.74 3.17
C LEU A 84 -10.09 -6.34 2.21
N ILE A 85 -9.56 -7.52 2.55
CA ILE A 85 -8.63 -8.26 1.69
C ILE A 85 -9.31 -8.71 0.39
N ILE A 86 -10.55 -9.23 0.44
CA ILE A 86 -11.30 -9.58 -0.77
C ILE A 86 -11.52 -8.35 -1.66
N ILE A 87 -11.93 -7.23 -1.07
CA ILE A 87 -12.14 -5.97 -1.80
C ILE A 87 -10.84 -5.50 -2.46
N LEU A 88 -9.73 -5.54 -1.71
CA LEU A 88 -8.39 -5.23 -2.22
C LEU A 88 -8.03 -6.13 -3.40
N LEU A 89 -8.16 -7.46 -3.28
CA LEU A 89 -7.84 -8.39 -4.36
C LEU A 89 -8.72 -8.14 -5.59
N PHE A 90 -10.02 -7.93 -5.41
CA PHE A 90 -10.95 -7.62 -6.49
C PHE A 90 -10.59 -6.30 -7.18
N ALA A 91 -10.23 -5.27 -6.41
CA ALA A 91 -9.82 -3.98 -6.94
C ALA A 91 -8.51 -4.08 -7.74
N ILE A 92 -7.51 -4.83 -7.26
CA ILE A 92 -6.25 -5.09 -7.97
C ILE A 92 -6.48 -5.88 -9.26
N VAL A 93 -7.32 -6.92 -9.24
CA VAL A 93 -7.67 -7.68 -10.46
C VAL A 93 -8.40 -6.80 -11.46
N THR A 94 -9.35 -5.98 -11.01
CA THR A 94 -10.09 -5.05 -11.86
C THR A 94 -9.15 -4.01 -12.49
N LEU A 95 -8.21 -3.47 -11.71
CA LEU A 95 -7.16 -2.57 -12.19
C LEU A 95 -6.32 -3.23 -13.27
N TYR A 96 -5.84 -4.44 -13.02
CA TYR A 96 -5.04 -5.18 -13.98
C TYR A 96 -5.81 -5.39 -15.28
N VAL A 97 -7.06 -5.89 -15.23
CA VAL A 97 -7.87 -6.13 -16.43
C VAL A 97 -8.13 -4.84 -17.21
N LYS A 98 -8.42 -3.73 -16.51
CA LYS A 98 -8.74 -2.44 -17.13
C LYS A 98 -7.54 -1.74 -17.74
N PHE A 99 -6.36 -1.87 -17.12
CA PHE A 99 -5.16 -1.10 -17.47
C PHE A 99 -3.98 -1.95 -17.95
N ARG A 100 -4.19 -3.23 -18.31
CA ARG A 100 -3.17 -4.19 -18.80
C ARG A 100 -2.38 -3.79 -20.06
N GLY A 101 -2.66 -2.63 -20.66
CA GLY A 101 -1.92 -2.08 -21.79
C GLY A 101 -1.36 -0.68 -21.55
N GLU A 102 -1.57 -0.13 -20.36
CA GLU A 102 -1.06 1.20 -19.99
C GLU A 102 0.38 1.11 -19.45
N SER A 103 0.97 2.27 -19.16
CA SER A 103 2.26 2.37 -18.51
C SER A 103 2.35 1.54 -17.22
N VAL A 104 3.51 0.91 -17.02
CA VAL A 104 3.80 0.16 -15.79
C VAL A 104 3.70 1.08 -14.57
N TRP A 105 4.15 2.33 -14.69
CA TRP A 105 4.11 3.29 -13.59
C TRP A 105 2.69 3.67 -13.19
N LYS A 106 1.81 3.88 -14.17
CA LYS A 106 0.38 4.12 -13.93
C LYS A 106 -0.25 2.96 -13.18
N MET A 107 0.02 1.72 -13.60
CA MET A 107 -0.46 0.53 -12.89
C MET A 107 0.09 0.43 -11.47
N VAL A 108 1.38 0.70 -11.25
CA VAL A 108 2.00 0.70 -9.91
C VAL A 108 1.35 1.75 -9.02
N LEU A 109 1.21 2.98 -9.49
CA LEU A 109 0.61 4.07 -8.72
C LEU A 109 -0.85 3.76 -8.33
N LEU A 110 -1.68 3.33 -9.29
CA LEU A 110 -3.08 2.99 -9.02
C LEU A 110 -3.20 1.80 -8.06
N SER A 111 -2.33 0.79 -8.20
CA SER A 111 -2.30 -0.37 -7.30
C SER A 111 -1.89 0.02 -5.88
N MET A 112 -0.90 0.91 -5.74
CA MET A 112 -0.48 1.44 -4.44
C MET A 112 -1.61 2.22 -3.77
N ILE A 113 -2.32 3.08 -4.50
CA ILE A 113 -3.47 3.82 -3.93
C ILE A 113 -4.54 2.85 -3.42
N VAL A 114 -4.91 1.83 -4.21
CA VAL A 114 -5.89 0.82 -3.78
C VAL A 114 -5.41 0.07 -2.54
N TYR A 115 -4.12 -0.28 -2.49
CA TYR A 115 -3.53 -0.93 -1.33
C TYR A 115 -3.60 -0.04 -0.07
N PHE A 116 -3.23 1.23 -0.17
CA PHE A 116 -3.30 2.16 0.96
C PHE A 116 -4.72 2.34 1.50
N VAL A 117 -5.72 2.44 0.62
CA VAL A 117 -7.12 2.65 1.04
C VAL A 117 -7.72 1.39 1.68
N PHE A 118 -7.49 0.20 1.13
CA PHE A 118 -8.21 -1.01 1.55
C PHE A 118 -7.42 -1.94 2.47
N TYR A 119 -6.09 -1.83 2.55
CA TYR A 119 -5.33 -2.77 3.37
C TYR A 119 -5.55 -2.52 4.86
N PRO A 120 -6.00 -3.52 5.64
CA PRO A 120 -6.48 -3.32 7.01
C PRO A 120 -5.40 -2.94 8.02
N LYS A 121 -4.12 -3.04 7.68
CA LYS A 121 -3.00 -2.84 8.63
C LYS A 121 -1.89 -1.95 8.10
N ILE A 122 -2.21 -1.06 7.17
CA ILE A 122 -1.21 -0.10 6.69
C ILE A 122 -0.99 0.98 7.75
N HIS A 123 0.27 1.28 8.05
CA HIS A 123 0.61 2.46 8.83
C HIS A 123 0.63 3.69 7.91
N TYR A 124 0.15 4.83 8.44
CA TYR A 124 0.07 6.06 7.65
C TYR A 124 1.46 6.65 7.33
N GLU A 125 2.52 6.23 8.02
CA GLU A 125 3.91 6.58 7.65
C GLU A 125 4.29 6.10 6.24
N TYR A 126 3.76 4.94 5.83
CA TYR A 126 4.07 4.35 4.53
C TYR A 126 3.46 5.16 3.37
N TYR A 127 2.53 6.08 3.64
CA TYR A 127 1.95 6.94 2.62
C TYR A 127 3.00 7.89 2.05
N LEU A 128 4.11 8.15 2.73
CA LEU A 128 5.26 8.87 2.17
C LEU A 128 5.85 8.15 0.95
N MET A 129 5.79 6.81 0.90
CA MET A 129 6.23 6.05 -0.28
C MET A 129 5.37 6.37 -1.51
N LEU A 130 4.09 6.71 -1.31
CA LEU A 130 3.21 7.12 -2.40
C LEU A 130 3.72 8.39 -3.07
N PHE A 131 4.39 9.30 -2.35
CA PHE A 131 4.93 10.54 -2.91
C PHE A 131 6.02 10.25 -3.92
N ALA A 132 6.94 9.35 -3.57
CA ALA A 132 8.05 8.98 -4.45
C ALA A 132 7.55 8.45 -5.80
N VAL A 133 6.44 7.71 -5.79
CA VAL A 133 5.85 7.13 -7.01
C VAL A 133 4.87 8.08 -7.70
N ALA A 134 4.13 8.91 -6.94
CA ALA A 134 3.09 9.79 -7.48
C ALA A 134 3.64 11.10 -8.05
N ILE A 135 4.71 11.67 -7.48
CA ILE A 135 5.27 12.95 -7.92
C ILE A 135 5.52 12.98 -9.44
N PRO A 136 6.17 11.98 -10.05
CA PRO A 136 6.41 11.98 -11.50
C PRO A 136 5.13 12.07 -12.34
N TYR A 137 4.03 11.47 -11.87
CA TYR A 137 2.71 11.51 -12.53
C TYR A 137 1.93 12.79 -12.27
N LEU A 138 2.13 13.39 -11.10
CA LEU A 138 1.32 14.52 -10.65
C LEU A 138 1.98 15.87 -10.95
N ILE A 139 3.28 15.90 -11.26
CA ILE A 139 4.06 17.14 -11.43
C ILE A 139 3.51 18.08 -12.50
N GLU A 140 2.89 17.55 -13.55
CA GLU A 140 2.24 18.35 -14.60
C GLU A 140 1.04 19.15 -14.07
N LYS A 141 0.44 18.72 -12.96
CA LYS A 141 -0.78 19.30 -12.39
C LYS A 141 -0.52 19.80 -10.98
N ARG A 142 -0.22 21.09 -10.87
CA ARG A 142 0.06 21.78 -9.60
C ARG A 142 -0.97 21.49 -8.50
N ASN A 143 -2.26 21.39 -8.84
CA ASN A 143 -3.32 21.08 -7.88
C ASN A 143 -3.16 19.68 -7.27
N LEU A 144 -2.75 18.68 -8.05
CA LEU A 144 -2.56 17.31 -7.55
C LEU A 144 -1.28 17.19 -6.72
N VAL A 145 -0.24 17.95 -7.07
CA VAL A 145 0.96 18.09 -6.23
C VAL A 145 0.60 18.73 -4.88
N ALA A 146 -0.20 19.79 -4.87
CA ALA A 146 -0.67 20.40 -3.64
C ALA A 146 -1.48 19.41 -2.78
N MET A 147 -2.31 18.57 -3.41
CA MET A 147 -3.04 17.50 -2.72
C MET A 147 -2.12 16.47 -2.08
N LEU A 148 -0.99 16.12 -2.72
CA LEU A 148 0.02 15.28 -2.06
C LEU A 148 0.54 15.96 -0.79
N TYR A 149 0.91 17.24 -0.83
CA TYR A 149 1.34 17.94 0.40
C TYR A 149 0.27 17.94 1.49
N VAL A 150 -1.01 18.06 1.13
CA VAL A 150 -2.13 17.92 2.09
C VAL A 150 -2.16 16.51 2.68
N VAL A 151 -2.01 15.46 1.87
CA VAL A 151 -1.88 14.08 2.36
C VAL A 151 -0.70 13.96 3.34
N SER A 152 0.44 14.60 3.07
CA SER A 152 1.63 14.55 3.93
C SER A 152 1.34 15.20 5.28
N LEU A 153 0.64 16.33 5.28
CA LEU A 153 0.27 17.05 6.50
C LEU A 153 -0.69 16.18 7.33
N LEU A 154 -1.75 15.65 6.72
CA LEU A 154 -2.76 14.85 7.39
C LEU A 154 -2.17 13.54 7.94
N THR A 155 -1.34 12.85 7.16
CA THR A 155 -0.62 11.64 7.60
C THR A 155 0.35 11.92 8.75
N SER A 156 0.99 13.10 8.76
CA SER A 156 1.84 13.53 9.88
C SER A 156 1.03 13.79 11.14
N ILE A 157 -0.14 14.41 11.03
CA ILE A 157 -1.06 14.60 12.17
C ILE A 157 -1.49 13.24 12.72
N THR A 158 -1.90 12.31 11.86
CA THR A 158 -2.29 10.96 12.30
C THR A 158 -1.14 10.21 12.96
N LEU A 159 0.08 10.34 12.43
CA LEU A 159 1.27 9.71 13.00
C LEU A 159 1.64 10.29 14.37
N LEU A 160 1.57 11.62 14.52
CA LEU A 160 1.80 12.26 15.81
C LEU A 160 0.77 11.81 16.84
N ILE A 161 -0.49 11.66 16.44
CA ILE A 161 -1.54 11.11 17.30
C ILE A 161 -1.21 9.64 17.61
N GLU A 162 -0.91 8.80 16.62
CA GLU A 162 -0.53 7.39 16.79
C GLU A 162 0.64 7.20 17.77
N GLN A 163 1.73 7.97 17.63
CA GLN A 163 2.89 7.90 18.53
C GLN A 163 2.55 8.30 19.97
N ARG A 164 1.67 9.29 20.16
CA ARG A 164 1.17 9.69 21.49
C ARG A 164 0.13 8.70 22.04
N TYR A 165 -0.47 7.91 21.16
CA TYR A 165 -1.46 6.88 21.48
C TYR A 165 -0.85 5.54 21.84
N LEU A 166 0.37 5.21 21.41
CA LEU A 166 1.06 3.96 21.78
C LEU A 166 1.55 3.97 23.23
N ASP A 167 1.49 5.11 23.93
CA ASP A 167 1.81 5.25 25.36
C ASP A 167 0.51 5.21 26.20
N TRP A 168 -0.04 4.01 26.40
CA TRP A 168 -1.42 3.74 26.90
C TRP A 168 -1.72 4.20 28.33
N LYS A 169 -0.78 4.84 29.01
CA LYS A 169 -0.99 5.39 30.37
C LYS A 169 -1.35 6.88 30.39
N THR A 170 -1.13 7.62 29.30
CA THR A 170 -1.09 9.09 29.39
C THR A 170 -2.30 9.86 28.86
N THR A 171 -3.29 9.24 28.20
CA THR A 171 -4.27 10.04 27.44
C THR A 171 -5.73 9.64 27.62
N THR A 172 -6.15 9.35 28.85
CA THR A 172 -7.57 9.08 29.16
C THR A 172 -8.46 10.33 29.06
N TYR A 173 -7.90 11.53 29.23
CA TYR A 173 -8.70 12.76 29.36
C TYR A 173 -9.25 13.31 28.04
N ALA A 174 -8.51 13.17 26.93
CA ALA A 174 -8.88 13.75 25.63
C ALA A 174 -8.97 12.71 24.50
N TYR A 175 -9.07 11.42 24.86
CA TYR A 175 -9.21 10.31 23.92
C TYR A 175 -10.24 10.55 22.80
N PRO A 176 -11.50 10.95 23.07
CA PRO A 176 -12.51 11.09 22.02
C PRO A 176 -12.15 12.18 21.00
N ILE A 177 -11.47 13.25 21.43
CA ILE A 177 -11.08 14.37 20.58
C ILE A 177 -9.98 13.92 19.61
N PHE A 178 -8.91 13.32 20.13
CA PHE A 178 -7.78 12.91 19.30
C PHE A 178 -8.15 11.77 18.34
N VAL A 179 -8.94 10.78 18.78
CA VAL A 179 -9.46 9.73 17.89
C VAL A 179 -10.29 10.36 16.77
N SER A 180 -11.17 11.29 17.09
CA SER A 180 -12.03 11.94 16.09
C SER A 180 -11.21 12.74 15.07
N ILE A 181 -10.16 13.45 15.52
CA ILE A 181 -9.22 14.15 14.64
C ILE A 181 -8.48 13.15 13.74
N ALA A 182 -7.97 12.05 14.31
CA ALA A 182 -7.26 11.03 13.55
C ALA A 182 -8.16 10.39 12.50
N ILE A 183 -9.37 9.95 12.85
CA ILE A 183 -10.36 9.41 11.90
C ILE A 183 -10.66 10.43 10.81
N GLY A 184 -10.92 11.70 11.17
CA GLY A 184 -11.18 12.76 10.20
C GLY A 184 -10.03 12.96 9.21
N CYS A 185 -8.78 12.96 9.70
CA CYS A 185 -7.59 13.06 8.85
C CYS A 185 -7.43 11.84 7.94
N MET A 186 -7.61 10.63 8.48
CA MET A 186 -7.50 9.38 7.73
C MET A 186 -8.54 9.28 6.61
N VAL A 187 -9.80 9.63 6.89
CA VAL A 187 -10.87 9.67 5.89
C VAL A 187 -10.58 10.73 4.83
N ALA A 188 -10.11 11.92 5.22
CA ALA A 188 -9.74 12.97 4.28
C ALA A 188 -8.59 12.53 3.35
N VAL A 189 -7.58 11.83 3.88
CA VAL A 189 -6.51 11.22 3.08
C VAL A 189 -7.08 10.26 2.06
N ASP A 190 -7.93 9.31 2.49
CA ASP A 190 -8.50 8.30 1.58
C ASP A 190 -9.35 8.94 0.48
N ILE A 191 -10.13 9.98 0.79
CA ILE A 191 -10.90 10.75 -0.20
C ILE A 191 -9.97 11.42 -1.23
N ILE A 192 -8.89 12.06 -0.76
CA ILE A 192 -7.91 12.69 -1.66
C ILE A 192 -7.24 11.63 -2.54
N LEU A 193 -6.89 10.47 -1.98
CA LEU A 193 -6.31 9.37 -2.74
C LEU A 193 -7.26 8.83 -3.81
N ILE A 194 -8.54 8.66 -3.49
CA ILE A 194 -9.57 8.25 -4.46
C ILE A 194 -9.73 9.32 -5.55
N TYR A 195 -9.66 10.60 -5.21
CA TYR A 195 -9.70 11.68 -6.18
C TYR A 195 -8.47 11.65 -7.13
N ILE A 196 -7.27 11.50 -6.57
CA ILE A 196 -6.02 11.34 -7.34
C ILE A 196 -6.12 10.11 -8.24
N PHE A 197 -6.59 8.98 -7.71
CA PHE A 197 -6.80 7.75 -8.47
C PHE A 197 -7.71 7.98 -9.67
N TYR A 198 -8.88 8.59 -9.45
CA TYR A 198 -9.83 8.88 -10.52
C TYR A 198 -9.18 9.74 -11.60
N HIS A 199 -8.48 10.80 -11.19
CA HIS A 199 -7.82 11.69 -12.10
C HIS A 199 -6.72 10.97 -12.92
N VAL A 200 -5.79 10.30 -12.25
CA VAL A 200 -4.69 9.54 -12.89
C VAL A 200 -5.23 8.48 -13.83
N SER A 201 -6.33 7.82 -13.47
CA SER A 201 -6.95 6.77 -14.29
C SER A 201 -7.44 7.29 -15.66
N LYS A 202 -7.79 8.58 -15.75
CA LYS A 202 -8.32 9.21 -16.97
C LYS A 202 -7.30 10.05 -17.73
N SER A 203 -6.23 10.50 -17.09
CA SER A 203 -5.19 11.30 -17.76
C SER A 203 -4.13 10.40 -18.41
N LYS A 204 -3.57 10.89 -19.51
CA LYS A 204 -2.24 10.51 -19.98
C LYS A 204 -1.25 11.59 -19.53
N THR A 205 -0.05 11.16 -19.19
CA THR A 205 1.06 12.01 -18.74
C THR A 205 2.25 11.84 -19.68
N TRP A 206 3.25 12.70 -19.57
CA TRP A 206 4.52 12.56 -20.29
C TRP A 206 5.23 11.21 -20.07
N ILE A 207 5.02 10.55 -18.92
CA ILE A 207 5.64 9.23 -18.64
C ILE A 207 5.03 8.16 -19.52
N ASP A 208 3.70 8.22 -19.71
CA ASP A 208 2.99 7.27 -20.56
C ASP A 208 3.47 7.39 -22.01
N SER A 209 3.70 8.61 -22.51
CA SER A 209 4.20 8.83 -23.87
C SER A 209 5.65 8.39 -24.07
N VAL A 210 6.51 8.52 -23.05
CA VAL A 210 7.89 8.03 -23.11
C VAL A 210 7.94 6.50 -23.16
N GLU A 211 7.05 5.79 -22.45
CA GLU A 211 6.97 4.34 -22.51
C GLU A 211 6.37 3.84 -23.82
N GLU A 212 5.33 4.49 -24.34
CA GLU A 212 4.75 4.17 -25.66
C GLU A 212 5.79 4.28 -26.78
N ASN A 213 6.67 5.29 -26.74
CA ASN A 213 7.74 5.48 -27.74
C ASN A 213 8.89 4.47 -27.62
N ARG A 214 8.96 3.67 -26.55
CA ARG A 214 10.00 2.66 -26.30
C ARG A 214 9.51 1.22 -26.50
N ALA A 215 8.19 1.01 -26.57
CA ALA A 215 7.55 -0.29 -26.76
C ALA A 215 7.50 -0.67 -28.24
#